data_AF-A0A364V4A1-F1
#
_entry.id   AF-A0A364V4A1-F1
#
_cell.length_a   1.000
_cell.length_b   1.000
_cell.length_c   1.000
_cell.angle_alpha   90.00
_cell.angle_beta   90.00
_cell.angle_gamma   90.00
#
_symmetry.space_group_name_H-M   'P 1'
#
loop_
_entity.id
_entity.type
_entity.pdbx_description
1 polymer ?
#
loop_
_entity_poly.entity_id
_entity_poly.type
_entity_poly.pdbx_seq_one_letter_code
_entity_poly.pdbx_strand_id
1 'polypeptide(L)'
;MHRARKRIEGLDRGLPDLEYAQAVAEEVLPLDAERRIEMEVWLALSVGSLNDRELQNMCATSDQALQRLCVRLVERLHYGAVGGGKEASAELEARRLHALLDGLALQLIRQTAESPATWACEVVRAHLRGLLTN
;
A
#
# COMPACT_ATOMS: atom_id res chain seq x y z
N MET A 1 -5.57 -5.75 -7.75
CA MET A 1 -6.18 -5.72 -6.39
C MET A 1 -6.87 -7.00 -5.93
N HIS A 2 -7.55 -7.78 -6.77
CA HIS A 2 -8.31 -8.96 -6.28
C HIS A 2 -7.44 -10.01 -5.55
N ARG A 3 -6.23 -10.31 -6.07
CA ARG A 3 -5.27 -11.23 -5.43
C ARG A 3 -4.69 -10.67 -4.12
N ALA A 4 -4.20 -9.43 -4.13
CA ALA A 4 -3.75 -8.74 -2.92
C ALA A 4 -4.82 -8.69 -1.81
N ARG A 5 -6.09 -8.45 -2.16
CA ARG A 5 -7.20 -8.49 -1.20
C ARG A 5 -7.32 -9.86 -0.53
N LYS A 6 -7.26 -10.96 -1.29
CA LYS A 6 -7.33 -12.32 -0.75
C LYS A 6 -6.18 -12.60 0.23
N ARG A 7 -4.97 -12.14 -0.08
CA ARG A 7 -3.81 -12.26 0.82
C ARG A 7 -4.02 -11.45 2.11
N ILE A 8 -4.46 -10.19 1.99
CA ILE A 8 -4.80 -9.32 3.12
C ILE A 8 -5.89 -9.94 4.02
N GLU A 9 -6.90 -10.58 3.44
CA GLU A 9 -7.98 -11.25 4.18
C GLU A 9 -7.49 -12.46 4.99
N GLY A 10 -6.39 -13.08 4.57
CA GLY A 10 -5.75 -14.20 5.27
C GLY A 10 -4.77 -13.79 6.37
N LEU A 11 -4.49 -12.51 6.54
CA LEU A 11 -3.58 -12.03 7.60
C LEU A 11 -4.21 -12.18 8.99
N ASP A 12 -3.38 -12.50 9.98
CA ASP A 12 -3.80 -12.59 11.37
C ASP A 12 -4.20 -11.22 11.92
N ARG A 13 -5.47 -11.08 12.30
CA ARG A 13 -6.03 -9.83 12.84
C ARG A 13 -5.70 -9.61 14.32
N GLY A 14 -5.13 -10.60 15.00
CA GLY A 14 -4.66 -10.53 16.38
C GLY A 14 -3.29 -9.87 16.54
N LEU A 15 -2.58 -9.60 15.42
CA LEU A 15 -1.31 -8.89 15.44
C LEU A 15 -1.45 -7.48 16.06
N PRO A 16 -0.42 -6.98 16.76
CA PRO A 16 -0.33 -5.58 17.15
C PRO A 16 -0.54 -4.64 15.95
N ASP A 17 -1.17 -3.48 16.16
CA ASP A 17 -1.64 -2.63 15.06
C ASP A 17 -0.54 -2.24 14.06
N LEU A 18 0.66 -1.94 14.54
CA LEU A 18 1.81 -1.63 13.68
C LEU A 18 2.24 -2.83 12.82
N GLU A 19 2.25 -4.03 13.40
CA GLU A 19 2.65 -5.27 12.71
C GLU A 19 1.60 -5.67 11.69
N TYR A 20 0.32 -5.57 12.05
CA TYR A 20 -0.78 -5.78 11.12
C TYR A 20 -0.73 -4.77 9.96
N ALA A 21 -0.55 -3.48 10.26
CA ALA A 21 -0.49 -2.45 9.23
C ALA A 21 0.69 -2.64 8.28
N GLN A 22 1.86 -3.04 8.79
CA GLN A 22 3.01 -3.37 7.97
C GLN A 22 2.72 -4.58 7.07
N ALA A 23 2.20 -5.68 7.63
CA ALA A 23 1.88 -6.87 6.84
C ALA A 23 0.91 -6.55 5.70
N VAL A 24 -0.14 -5.76 5.97
CA VAL A 24 -1.09 -5.31 4.95
C VAL A 24 -0.44 -4.44 3.88
N ALA A 25 0.44 -3.50 4.26
CA ALA A 25 1.13 -2.62 3.34
C ALA A 25 2.13 -3.38 2.44
N GLU A 26 2.77 -4.42 2.96
CA GLU A 26 3.67 -5.28 2.20
C GLU A 26 2.95 -6.11 1.13
N GLU A 27 1.67 -6.47 1.33
CA GLU A 27 0.88 -7.24 0.36
C GLU A 27 0.62 -6.54 -0.98
N VAL A 28 0.76 -5.21 -1.01
CA VAL A 28 0.62 -4.39 -2.22
C VAL A 28 1.96 -4.04 -2.88
N LEU A 29 3.08 -4.43 -2.27
CA LEU A 29 4.42 -4.22 -2.82
C LEU A 29 4.90 -5.47 -3.61
N PRO A 30 5.69 -5.29 -4.68
CA PRO A 30 6.21 -6.37 -5.51
C PRO A 30 7.42 -7.09 -4.85
N LEU A 31 7.18 -7.69 -3.68
CA LEU A 31 8.21 -8.30 -2.83
C LEU A 31 8.53 -9.76 -3.17
N ASP A 32 7.72 -10.39 -4.01
CA ASP A 32 7.95 -11.74 -4.52
C ASP A 32 7.56 -11.85 -6.00
N ALA A 33 7.88 -13.00 -6.61
CA ALA A 33 7.65 -13.24 -8.04
C ALA A 33 6.18 -13.07 -8.46
N GLU A 34 5.22 -13.51 -7.63
CA GLU A 34 3.79 -13.37 -7.95
C GLU A 34 3.37 -11.90 -7.95
N ARG A 35 3.75 -11.16 -6.89
CA ARG A 35 3.42 -9.74 -6.74
C ARG A 35 4.15 -8.86 -7.76
N ARG A 36 5.32 -9.28 -8.25
CA ARG A 36 6.01 -8.62 -9.38
C ARG A 36 5.23 -8.75 -10.68
N ILE A 37 4.73 -9.94 -11.01
CA ILE A 37 3.87 -10.14 -12.18
C ILE A 37 2.60 -9.29 -12.08
N GLU A 38 1.99 -9.21 -10.89
CA GLU A 38 0.86 -8.30 -10.64
C GLU A 38 1.19 -6.85 -10.96
N MET A 39 2.36 -6.37 -10.52
CA MET A 39 2.82 -5.00 -10.74
C MET A 39 3.17 -4.73 -12.21
N GLU A 40 3.79 -5.68 -12.92
CA GLU A 40 4.08 -5.56 -14.36
C GLU A 40 2.81 -5.39 -15.18
N VAL A 41 1.80 -6.22 -14.88
CA VAL A 41 0.47 -6.11 -15.51
C VAL A 41 -0.16 -4.76 -15.18
N TRP A 42 -0.12 -4.32 -13.92
CA TRP A 42 -0.65 -3.02 -13.54
C TRP A 42 0.06 -1.87 -14.27
N LEU A 43 1.38 -1.90 -14.41
CA LEU A 43 2.13 -0.89 -15.16
C LEU A 43 1.77 -0.85 -16.64
N ALA A 44 1.66 -2.01 -17.28
CA ALA A 44 1.23 -2.09 -18.67
C ALA A 44 -0.17 -1.49 -18.87
N LEU A 45 -1.11 -1.81 -17.97
CA LEU A 45 -2.46 -1.23 -17.97
C LEU A 45 -2.42 0.29 -17.72
N SER A 46 -1.63 0.76 -16.77
CA SER A 46 -1.51 2.19 -16.44
C SER A 46 -0.97 3.00 -17.62
N VAL A 47 0.03 2.50 -18.35
CA VAL A 47 0.51 3.15 -19.58
C VAL A 47 -0.56 3.12 -20.68
N GLY A 48 -1.23 1.99 -20.88
CA GLY A 48 -2.33 1.86 -21.85
C GLY A 48 -3.50 2.81 -21.56
N SER A 49 -3.80 3.03 -20.29
CA SER A 49 -4.87 3.93 -19.84
C SER A 49 -4.71 5.37 -20.30
N LEU A 50 -3.50 5.82 -20.64
CA LEU A 50 -3.30 7.19 -21.13
C LEU A 50 -4.12 7.49 -22.39
N ASN A 51 -4.49 6.47 -23.17
CA ASN A 51 -5.23 6.64 -24.42
C ASN A 51 -6.53 5.82 -24.50
N ASP A 52 -6.92 5.12 -23.44
CA ASP A 52 -8.09 4.23 -23.43
C ASP A 52 -8.95 4.45 -22.18
N ARG A 53 -10.22 4.84 -22.39
CA ARG A 53 -11.15 5.17 -21.30
C ARG A 53 -11.58 3.97 -20.47
N GLU A 54 -11.66 2.78 -21.06
CA GLU A 54 -12.01 1.57 -20.33
C GLU A 54 -10.88 1.21 -19.36
N LEU A 55 -9.63 1.27 -19.85
CA LEU A 55 -8.45 1.08 -19.02
C LEU A 55 -8.30 2.15 -17.93
N GLN A 56 -8.64 3.42 -18.21
CA GLN A 56 -8.68 4.48 -17.19
C GLN A 56 -9.61 4.12 -16.04
N ASN A 57 -10.81 3.63 -16.33
CA ASN A 57 -11.77 3.23 -15.31
C ASN A 57 -11.26 2.04 -14.47
N MET A 58 -10.58 1.10 -15.11
CA MET A 58 -9.96 -0.05 -14.44
C MET A 58 -8.83 0.38 -13.48
N CYS A 59 -7.92 1.24 -13.93
CA CYS A 59 -6.85 1.80 -13.10
C CYS A 59 -7.43 2.61 -11.94
N ALA A 60 -8.37 3.53 -12.22
CA ALA A 60 -9.03 4.33 -11.19
C ALA A 60 -9.71 3.46 -10.11
N THR A 61 -10.33 2.34 -10.49
CA THR A 61 -10.93 1.41 -9.52
C THR A 61 -9.88 0.78 -8.60
N SER A 62 -8.70 0.44 -9.15
CA SER A 62 -7.59 -0.12 -8.38
C SER A 62 -6.97 0.93 -7.45
N ASP A 63 -6.75 2.14 -7.92
CA ASP A 63 -6.18 3.25 -7.15
C ASP A 63 -7.12 3.65 -6.01
N GLN A 64 -8.43 3.70 -6.26
CA GLN A 64 -9.42 3.92 -5.20
C GLN A 64 -9.41 2.79 -4.16
N ALA A 65 -9.18 1.54 -4.56
CA ALA A 65 -9.09 0.44 -3.62
C ALA A 65 -7.84 0.53 -2.74
N LEU A 66 -6.70 0.94 -3.30
CA LEU A 66 -5.46 1.20 -2.57
C LEU A 66 -5.61 2.41 -1.63
N GLN A 67 -6.22 3.49 -2.11
CA GLN A 67 -6.53 4.65 -1.26
C GLN A 67 -7.40 4.27 -0.06
N ARG A 68 -8.48 3.49 -0.28
CA ARG A 68 -9.32 2.98 0.82
C ARG A 68 -8.55 2.07 1.77
N LEU A 69 -7.58 1.30 1.29
CA LEU A 69 -6.70 0.50 2.13
C LEU A 69 -5.85 1.40 3.04
N CYS A 70 -5.22 2.43 2.45
CA CYS A 70 -4.38 3.38 3.17
C CYS A 70 -5.18 4.12 4.26
N VAL A 71 -6.39 4.58 3.95
CA VAL A 71 -7.29 5.21 4.95
C VAL A 71 -7.52 4.28 6.13
N ARG A 72 -7.91 3.02 5.90
CA ARG A 72 -8.15 2.07 6.99
C ARG A 72 -6.91 1.80 7.85
N LEU A 73 -5.71 1.77 7.24
CA LEU A 73 -4.48 1.57 7.99
C LEU A 73 -4.15 2.77 8.87
N VAL A 74 -4.26 3.97 8.31
CA VAL A 74 -4.03 5.23 9.02
C VAL A 74 -5.03 5.37 10.17
N GLU A 75 -6.32 5.17 9.92
CA GLU A 75 -7.37 5.18 10.96
C GLU A 75 -7.04 4.18 12.07
N ARG A 76 -6.72 2.92 11.71
CA ARG A 76 -6.39 1.90 12.71
C ARG A 76 -5.23 2.33 13.62
N LEU A 77 -4.18 2.93 13.06
CA LEU A 77 -3.02 3.38 13.82
C LEU A 77 -3.31 4.63 14.66
N HIS A 78 -4.16 5.55 14.17
CA HIS A 78 -4.55 6.75 14.91
C HIS A 78 -5.58 6.48 16.01
N TYR A 79 -6.53 5.56 15.82
CA TYR A 79 -7.50 5.21 16.87
C TYR A 79 -6.86 4.43 18.04
N GLY A 80 -5.78 3.66 17.77
CA GLY A 80 -5.01 2.98 18.82
C GLY A 80 -4.12 3.93 19.64
N ALA A 81 -3.76 5.08 19.09
CA ALA A 81 -3.03 6.13 19.78
C ALA A 81 -4.02 7.05 20.53
N VAL A 82 -3.93 7.10 21.86
CA VAL A 82 -4.80 7.91 22.72
C VAL A 82 -4.55 9.41 22.46
N GLY A 83 -5.24 9.99 21.48
CA GLY A 83 -5.11 11.41 21.15
C GLY A 83 -5.77 11.75 19.83
N GLY A 84 -7.03 12.21 19.88
CA GLY A 84 -7.83 12.57 18.71
C GLY A 84 -7.17 13.62 17.82
N GLY A 85 -6.51 13.18 16.75
CA GLY A 85 -6.15 14.00 15.61
C GLY A 85 -7.36 14.18 14.68
N LYS A 86 -7.65 15.43 14.29
CA LYS A 86 -8.77 15.82 13.40
C LYS A 86 -8.79 14.96 12.14
N GLU A 87 -9.96 14.47 11.71
CA GLU A 87 -10.18 13.63 10.51
C GLU A 87 -9.45 14.14 9.25
N ALA A 88 -9.30 15.47 9.09
CA ALA A 88 -8.54 16.08 8.00
C ALA A 88 -7.05 15.66 7.94
N SER A 89 -6.47 15.26 9.07
CA SER A 89 -5.12 14.70 9.17
C SER A 89 -5.05 13.27 8.61
N ALA A 90 -6.06 12.44 8.89
CA ALA A 90 -6.07 11.03 8.47
C ALA A 90 -6.17 10.88 6.95
N GLU A 91 -6.97 11.70 6.27
CA GLU A 91 -7.03 11.67 4.80
C GLU A 91 -5.70 12.07 4.15
N LEU A 92 -5.01 13.08 4.69
CA LEU A 92 -3.72 13.52 4.18
C LEU A 92 -2.65 12.45 4.42
N GLU A 93 -2.60 11.86 5.61
CA GLU A 93 -1.68 10.76 5.91
C GLU A 93 -1.97 9.52 5.04
N ALA A 94 -3.24 9.24 4.73
CA ALA A 94 -3.59 8.17 3.81
C ALA A 94 -3.09 8.44 2.38
N ARG A 95 -3.18 9.69 1.90
CA ARG A 95 -2.58 10.09 0.61
C ARG A 95 -1.05 9.98 0.63
N ARG A 96 -0.40 10.34 1.74
CA ARG A 96 1.06 10.19 1.92
C ARG A 96 1.48 8.72 1.87
N LEU A 97 0.77 7.84 2.59
CA LEU A 97 1.02 6.41 2.58
C LEU A 97 0.83 5.82 1.17
N HIS A 98 -0.24 6.20 0.47
CA HIS A 98 -0.46 5.77 -0.92
C HIS A 98 0.71 6.17 -1.83
N ALA A 99 1.10 7.45 -1.82
CA ALA A 99 2.22 7.94 -2.63
C ALA A 99 3.54 7.25 -2.28
N LEU A 100 3.76 6.93 -1.00
CA LEU A 100 4.92 6.15 -0.56
C LEU A 100 4.90 4.74 -1.16
N LEU A 101 3.78 4.03 -1.07
CA LEU A 101 3.64 2.68 -1.58
C LEU A 101 3.84 2.62 -3.11
N ASP A 102 3.27 3.57 -3.85
CA ASP A 102 3.49 3.67 -5.31
C ASP A 102 4.96 3.89 -5.65
N GLY A 103 5.61 4.83 -4.94
CA GLY A 103 7.03 5.12 -5.12
C GLY A 103 7.92 3.91 -4.84
N LEU A 104 7.64 3.17 -3.77
CA LEU A 104 8.35 1.94 -3.43
C LEU A 104 8.11 0.85 -4.46
N ALA A 105 6.87 0.64 -4.90
CA ALA A 105 6.54 -0.36 -5.91
C ALA A 105 7.27 -0.10 -7.23
N LEU A 106 7.31 1.16 -7.69
CA LEU A 106 8.08 1.57 -8.88
C LEU A 106 9.58 1.40 -8.72
N GLN A 107 10.13 1.63 -7.53
CA GLN A 107 11.56 1.39 -7.28
C GLN A 107 11.90 -0.10 -7.26
N LEU A 108 11.07 -0.92 -6.59
CA LEU A 108 11.27 -2.36 -6.46
C LEU A 108 11.15 -3.10 -7.80
N ILE A 109 10.21 -2.71 -8.67
CA ILE A 109 10.03 -3.40 -9.95
C ILE A 109 11.20 -3.19 -10.91
N ARG A 110 11.93 -2.08 -10.79
CA ARG A 110 13.13 -1.79 -11.59
C ARG A 110 14.36 -2.60 -11.14
N GLN A 111 14.32 -3.20 -9.96
CA GLN A 111 15.38 -4.06 -9.43
C GLN A 111 15.22 -5.48 -9.97
N THR A 112 16.26 -6.31 -9.88
CA THR A 112 16.12 -7.75 -10.17
C THR A 112 15.31 -8.43 -9.07
N ALA A 113 14.64 -9.55 -9.39
CA ALA A 113 13.86 -10.31 -8.40
C ALA A 113 14.71 -10.86 -7.24
N GLU A 114 16.03 -11.00 -7.45
CA GLU A 114 17.01 -11.46 -6.46
C GLU A 114 17.51 -10.33 -5.55
N SER A 115 17.21 -9.07 -5.88
CA SER A 115 17.63 -7.93 -5.07
C SER A 115 16.90 -7.91 -3.73
N PRO A 116 17.60 -7.65 -2.61
CA PRO A 116 16.95 -7.51 -1.30
C PRO A 116 15.93 -6.37 -1.30
N ALA A 117 14.70 -6.66 -0.86
CA ALA A 117 13.62 -5.69 -0.70
C ALA A 117 13.42 -5.22 0.76
N THR A 118 14.28 -5.65 1.68
CA THR A 118 14.15 -5.36 3.12
C THR A 118 14.12 -3.86 3.43
N TRP A 119 14.89 -3.07 2.69
CA TRP A 119 14.92 -1.61 2.82
C TRP A 119 13.53 -0.98 2.57
N ALA A 120 12.73 -1.53 1.65
CA ALA A 120 11.39 -1.02 1.36
C ALA A 120 10.43 -1.31 2.52
N CYS A 121 10.52 -2.51 3.10
CA CYS A 121 9.79 -2.89 4.30
C CYS A 121 10.17 -2.00 5.50
N GLU A 122 11.46 -1.68 5.66
CA GLU A 122 11.95 -0.77 6.70
C GLU A 122 11.40 0.65 6.52
N VAL A 123 11.36 1.18 5.29
CA VAL A 123 10.78 2.48 4.98
C VAL A 123 9.29 2.51 5.30
N VAL A 124 8.53 1.47 4.92
CA VAL A 124 7.11 1.34 5.26
C VAL A 124 6.93 1.33 6.78
N ARG A 125 7.67 0.47 7.49
CA ARG A 125 7.58 0.34 8.96
C ARG A 125 7.91 1.67 9.66
N ALA A 126 8.92 2.39 9.18
CA ALA A 126 9.30 3.68 9.74
C ALA A 126 8.18 4.73 9.56
N HIS A 127 7.58 4.80 8.36
CA HIS A 127 6.46 5.69 8.10
C HIS A 127 5.24 5.36 8.98
N LEU A 128 4.83 4.08 9.02
CA LEU A 128 3.69 3.64 9.83
C LEU A 128 3.91 3.88 11.34
N ARG A 129 5.14 3.68 11.83
CA ARG A 129 5.48 3.99 13.23
C ARG A 129 5.35 5.49 13.53
N GLY A 130 5.71 6.36 12.60
CA GLY A 130 5.55 7.81 12.76
C GLY A 130 4.08 8.25 12.92
N LEU A 131 3.14 7.46 12.40
CA LEU A 131 1.70 7.71 12.56
C LEU A 131 1.19 7.41 13.98
N LEU A 132 1.92 6.63 14.78
CA LEU A 132 1.56 6.36 16.19
C LEU A 132 1.92 7.51 17.13
N THR A 133 2.83 8.39 16.70
CA THR A 133 3.41 9.48 17.52
C THR A 133 2.85 10.86 17.20
N ASN A 134 2.02 10.98 16.15
CA ASN A 134 1.45 12.24 15.66
C ASN A 134 -0.01 12.42 16.10
#